data_AF-A0A806TI82-F1
#
_entry.id   AF-A0A806TI82-F1
#
_cell.length_a   1.000
_cell.length_b   1.000
_cell.length_c   1.000
_cell.angle_alpha   90.00
_cell.angle_beta   90.00
_cell.angle_gamma   90.00
#
_symmetry.space_group_name_H-M   'P 1'
#
loop_
_entity.id
_entity.type
_entity.pdbx_description
1 polymer ?
#
loop_
_entity_poly.entity_id
_entity_poly.type
_entity_poly.pdbx_seq_one_letter_code
_entity_poly.pdbx_strand_id
1 'polypeptide(L)'
;MIAEKNCLTVAQLTKYVKRKFDADPYLNRNVYVVGQLTDFRLRKTHQYFSLKDDQADGKFQLSVVMFQSAFAKVKFTPENGMRVIIRGRLSVYEARGNYQLYAEAMEVTGVGTLQVQFEQLYKKLRQEGLFDRPKKTVRPFPKRIAVVTSNDAAVKHDIITTVRRRNRLVQLVFYPTRVQGEQAAGEIAAQIKRVSDANDYDAVIVARGGGSLEDLWPFNEEVVARAINQANLPVISSIGHETDTTITDLVADVRTATPTAAAEAVTKWPLADVIAEVEREQTLLYTAEKRQLANLKQRLLALTESYFLKQPERLYERQVQQVDELTGRLQSGARLLLASRSRRVQELQTSLEHHSPRAQLAKQQMQLARLQQGLRAGMRGHLEEERGRLIRLEEGRRASTNLLLQATQNYQRGQAQRLDTLIKQLDALSPLKVLGRGFALVTKDEQVVAGVDQLAVGDEATVKFEQGQAQVTVTKIEKGNN
;
A
#
# COMPACT_ATOMS: atom_id res chain seq x y z
N MET A 1 -101.28 17.24 35.40
CA MET A 1 -101.97 16.28 36.29
C MET A 1 -101.34 14.92 36.09
N ILE A 2 -100.66 14.38 37.11
CA ILE A 2 -100.22 12.98 37.09
C ILE A 2 -101.50 12.17 37.34
N ALA A 3 -102.13 11.75 36.24
CA ALA A 3 -103.29 10.86 36.24
C ALA A 3 -103.02 9.62 37.10
N GLU A 4 -104.07 9.04 37.66
CA GLU A 4 -104.16 7.81 38.48
C GLU A 4 -103.46 6.59 37.83
N LYS A 5 -102.14 6.64 37.68
CA LYS A 5 -101.30 5.49 37.35
C LYS A 5 -100.95 4.80 38.65
N ASN A 6 -101.68 3.74 39.00
CA ASN A 6 -101.30 2.71 39.97
C ASN A 6 -100.50 3.24 41.18
N CYS A 7 -101.06 4.22 41.90
CA CYS A 7 -100.41 4.82 43.05
C CYS A 7 -100.36 3.80 44.21
N LEU A 8 -99.17 3.30 44.53
CA LEU A 8 -98.96 2.46 45.70
C LEU A 8 -98.96 3.32 46.96
N THR A 9 -99.62 2.84 48.02
CA THR A 9 -99.46 3.44 49.35
C THR A 9 -98.03 3.24 49.86
N VAL A 10 -97.55 4.13 50.73
CA VAL A 10 -96.20 4.04 51.33
C VAL A 10 -95.97 2.68 52.02
N ALA A 11 -97.02 2.12 52.65
CA ALA A 11 -96.99 0.80 53.25
C ALA A 11 -96.86 -0.33 52.22
N GLN A 12 -97.60 -0.24 51.10
CA GLN A 12 -97.48 -1.21 49.99
C GLN A 12 -96.10 -1.16 49.33
N LEU A 13 -95.55 0.04 49.13
CA LEU A 13 -94.21 0.23 48.58
C LEU A 13 -93.14 -0.37 49.50
N THR A 14 -93.20 -0.09 50.80
CA THR A 14 -92.24 -0.63 51.79
C THR A 14 -92.30 -2.15 51.86
N LYS A 15 -93.51 -2.74 51.88
CA LYS A 15 -93.69 -4.21 51.84
C LYS A 15 -93.18 -4.82 50.54
N TYR A 16 -93.35 -4.12 49.41
CA TYR A 16 -92.86 -4.57 48.12
C TYR A 16 -91.32 -4.59 48.08
N VAL A 17 -90.67 -3.52 48.54
CA VAL A 17 -89.20 -3.45 48.63
C VAL A 17 -88.66 -4.53 49.55
N LYS A 18 -89.24 -4.69 50.75
CA LYS A 18 -88.85 -5.78 51.66
C LYS A 18 -88.94 -7.15 51.00
N ARG A 19 -90.07 -7.46 50.31
CA ARG A 19 -90.22 -8.73 49.59
C ARG A 19 -89.14 -8.95 48.53
N LYS A 20 -88.66 -7.90 47.88
CA LYS A 20 -87.55 -8.01 46.92
C LYS A 20 -86.23 -8.37 47.61
N PHE A 21 -85.91 -7.74 48.73
CA PHE A 21 -84.70 -8.08 49.51
C PHE A 21 -84.78 -9.50 50.11
N ASP A 22 -85.94 -9.89 50.63
CA ASP A 22 -86.14 -11.20 51.26
C ASP A 22 -86.19 -12.34 50.21
N ALA A 23 -86.72 -12.09 49.02
CA ALA A 23 -86.78 -13.08 47.95
C ALA A 23 -85.47 -13.21 47.16
N ASP A 24 -84.55 -12.24 47.28
CA ASP A 24 -83.25 -12.29 46.62
C ASP A 24 -82.32 -13.31 47.31
N PRO A 25 -81.91 -14.39 46.63
CA PRO A 25 -81.04 -15.41 47.21
C PRO A 25 -79.69 -14.87 47.68
N TYR A 26 -79.18 -13.82 47.03
CA TYR A 26 -77.87 -13.23 47.35
C TYR A 26 -77.92 -12.35 48.60
N LEU A 27 -79.06 -11.70 48.86
CA LEU A 27 -79.22 -10.80 50.02
C LEU A 27 -79.76 -11.51 51.27
N ASN A 28 -80.45 -12.63 51.10
CA ASN A 28 -81.09 -13.35 52.20
C ASN A 28 -80.24 -14.52 52.77
N ARG A 29 -79.34 -15.15 52.00
CA ARG A 29 -78.65 -16.37 52.47
C ARG A 29 -77.33 -16.13 53.21
N ASN A 30 -76.39 -15.36 52.66
CA ASN A 30 -75.07 -15.14 53.27
C ASN A 30 -74.41 -13.88 52.69
N VAL A 31 -74.78 -12.71 53.19
CA VAL A 31 -74.10 -11.45 52.86
C VAL A 31 -72.92 -11.28 53.79
N TYR A 32 -71.74 -11.04 53.21
CA TYR A 32 -70.52 -10.70 53.94
C TYR A 32 -70.24 -9.21 53.75
N VAL A 33 -70.15 -8.47 54.87
CA VAL A 33 -69.85 -7.03 54.85
C VAL A 33 -68.65 -6.77 55.74
N VAL A 34 -67.67 -6.04 55.21
CA VAL A 34 -66.49 -5.59 55.97
C VAL A 34 -66.66 -4.11 56.28
N GLY A 35 -66.40 -3.72 57.52
CA GLY A 35 -66.44 -2.31 57.91
C GLY A 35 -65.93 -2.08 59.32
N GLN A 36 -65.78 -0.80 59.67
CA GLN A 36 -65.42 -0.36 61.01
C GLN A 36 -66.67 -0.22 61.87
N LEU A 37 -66.63 -0.76 63.09
CA LEU A 37 -67.70 -0.60 64.09
C LEU A 37 -67.77 0.84 64.61
N THR A 38 -68.94 1.45 64.49
CA THR A 38 -69.26 2.77 65.06
C THR A 38 -70.58 2.72 65.86
N ASP A 39 -70.73 3.61 66.84
CA ASP A 39 -71.90 3.73 67.72
C ASP A 39 -72.28 2.45 68.50
N PHE A 40 -71.34 1.54 68.71
CA PHE A 40 -71.54 0.36 69.54
C PHE A 40 -71.66 0.73 71.02
N ARG A 41 -72.73 0.22 71.66
CA ARG A 41 -72.94 0.27 73.11
C ARG A 41 -73.51 -1.07 73.56
N LEU A 42 -72.92 -1.65 74.60
CA LEU A 42 -73.33 -2.94 75.12
C LEU A 42 -74.73 -2.86 75.76
N ARG A 43 -75.68 -3.62 75.23
CA ARG A 43 -77.05 -3.75 75.76
C ARG A 43 -77.32 -5.16 76.28
N LYS A 44 -78.31 -5.31 77.17
CA LYS A 44 -78.67 -6.60 77.80
C LYS A 44 -79.30 -7.62 76.84
N THR A 45 -79.86 -7.19 75.71
CA THR A 45 -80.61 -8.05 74.78
C THR A 45 -79.97 -8.09 73.39
N HIS A 46 -80.40 -7.21 72.49
CA HIS A 46 -79.93 -7.12 71.11
C HIS A 46 -78.92 -5.98 70.98
N GLN A 47 -77.88 -6.20 70.20
CA GLN A 47 -76.90 -5.17 69.89
C GLN A 47 -77.30 -4.45 68.62
N TYR A 48 -77.20 -3.12 68.67
CA TYR A 48 -77.43 -2.23 67.56
C TYR A 48 -76.19 -1.38 67.39
N PHE A 49 -75.61 -1.40 66.21
CA PHE A 49 -74.41 -0.64 65.87
C PHE A 49 -74.38 -0.35 64.38
N SER A 50 -73.45 0.49 63.95
CA SER A 50 -73.28 0.81 62.53
C SER A 50 -71.93 0.32 62.03
N LEU A 51 -71.90 -0.05 60.75
CA LEU A 51 -70.66 -0.29 60.01
C LEU A 51 -70.39 0.90 59.10
N LYS A 52 -69.18 1.45 59.21
CA LYS A 52 -68.67 2.51 58.33
C LYS A 52 -67.65 1.91 57.36
N ASP A 53 -67.64 2.37 56.12
CA ASP A 53 -66.60 2.00 55.16
C ASP A 53 -65.34 2.89 55.33
N ASP A 54 -64.17 2.24 55.45
CA ASP A 54 -62.86 2.88 55.57
C ASP A 54 -62.39 3.47 54.23
N GLN A 55 -62.85 2.95 53.09
CA GLN A 55 -62.33 3.30 51.75
C GLN A 55 -63.06 4.49 51.11
N ALA A 56 -64.20 4.91 51.64
CA ALA A 56 -65.10 5.87 50.99
C ALA A 56 -65.45 7.09 51.87
N ASP A 57 -64.42 7.71 52.47
CA ASP A 57 -64.53 8.88 53.39
C ASP A 57 -65.57 8.71 54.51
N GLY A 58 -65.96 7.46 54.80
CA GLY A 58 -67.04 7.14 55.71
C GLY A 58 -68.42 7.70 55.35
N LYS A 59 -68.68 8.00 54.07
CA LYS A 59 -70.01 8.44 53.60
C LYS A 59 -71.06 7.33 53.64
N PHE A 60 -70.62 6.08 53.54
CA PHE A 60 -71.51 4.92 53.57
C PHE A 60 -71.54 4.33 54.97
N GLN A 61 -72.75 4.32 55.55
CA GLN A 61 -73.04 3.77 56.86
C GLN A 61 -74.17 2.75 56.73
N LEU A 62 -73.95 1.55 57.28
CA LEU A 62 -74.95 0.49 57.31
C LEU A 62 -75.37 0.21 58.75
N SER A 63 -76.67 0.28 59.03
CA SER A 63 -77.22 -0.10 60.33
C SER A 63 -77.26 -1.62 60.48
N VAL A 64 -76.71 -2.13 61.57
CA VAL A 64 -76.62 -3.56 61.86
C VAL A 64 -77.33 -3.89 63.17
N VAL A 65 -78.09 -4.99 63.14
CA VAL A 65 -78.77 -5.56 64.32
C VAL A 65 -78.26 -6.97 64.55
N MET A 66 -77.80 -7.24 65.76
CA MET A 66 -77.35 -8.58 66.17
C MET A 66 -78.21 -9.08 67.33
N PHE A 67 -78.95 -10.17 67.09
CA PHE A 67 -79.79 -10.79 68.12
C PHE A 67 -78.92 -11.46 69.20
N GLN A 68 -79.50 -11.64 70.40
CA GLN A 68 -78.77 -12.17 71.57
C GLN A 68 -78.17 -13.56 71.30
N SER A 69 -78.89 -14.42 70.57
CA SER A 69 -78.45 -15.77 70.21
C SER A 69 -77.26 -15.79 69.23
N ALA A 70 -77.14 -14.77 68.38
CA ALA A 70 -76.00 -14.60 67.49
C ALA A 70 -74.82 -13.98 68.25
N PHE A 71 -75.08 -12.95 69.07
CA PHE A 71 -74.05 -12.27 69.87
C PHE A 71 -73.37 -13.21 70.88
N ALA A 72 -74.12 -14.13 71.48
CA ALA A 72 -73.58 -15.15 72.39
C ALA A 72 -72.53 -16.08 71.74
N LYS A 73 -72.49 -16.18 70.41
CA LYS A 73 -71.50 -16.99 69.67
C LYS A 73 -70.21 -16.22 69.36
N VAL A 74 -70.18 -14.91 69.60
CA VAL A 74 -69.01 -14.07 69.35
C VAL A 74 -68.00 -14.28 70.48
N LYS A 75 -66.78 -14.69 70.11
CA LYS A 75 -65.71 -15.07 71.06
C LYS A 75 -64.89 -13.88 71.59
N PHE A 76 -65.19 -12.66 71.16
CA PHE A 76 -64.48 -11.45 71.53
C PHE A 76 -65.48 -10.35 71.94
N THR A 77 -65.01 -9.34 72.67
CA THR A 77 -65.81 -8.17 73.06
C THR A 77 -65.68 -7.08 71.99
N PRO A 78 -66.74 -6.74 71.23
CA PRO A 78 -66.64 -5.70 70.21
C PRO A 78 -66.49 -4.31 70.83
N GLU A 79 -65.61 -3.49 70.26
CA GLU A 79 -65.40 -2.09 70.63
C GLU A 79 -65.49 -1.18 69.40
N ASN A 80 -65.81 0.09 69.63
CA ASN A 80 -65.83 1.08 68.54
C ASN A 80 -64.43 1.23 67.94
N GLY A 81 -64.35 1.31 66.61
CA GLY A 81 -63.10 1.42 65.87
C GLY A 81 -62.53 0.09 65.38
N MET A 82 -63.06 -1.05 65.85
CA MET A 82 -62.65 -2.38 65.37
C MET A 82 -63.13 -2.62 63.94
N ARG A 83 -62.27 -3.20 63.11
CA ARG A 83 -62.62 -3.66 61.76
C ARG A 83 -63.10 -5.10 61.82
N VAL A 84 -64.32 -5.33 61.35
CA VAL A 84 -64.99 -6.64 61.47
C VAL A 84 -65.57 -7.07 60.14
N ILE A 85 -65.62 -8.38 59.94
CA ILE A 85 -66.41 -9.04 58.92
C ILE A 85 -67.70 -9.50 59.58
N ILE A 86 -68.84 -9.10 59.01
CA ILE A 86 -70.16 -9.52 59.45
C ILE A 86 -70.79 -10.38 58.40
N ARG A 87 -71.25 -11.57 58.80
CA ARG A 87 -72.07 -12.47 57.99
C ARG A 87 -73.52 -12.36 58.44
N GLY A 88 -74.43 -12.16 57.50
CA GLY A 88 -75.85 -12.08 57.81
C GLY A 88 -76.73 -11.92 56.59
N ARG A 89 -77.92 -11.37 56.82
CA ARG A 89 -78.91 -11.11 55.77
C ARG A 89 -79.32 -9.65 55.76
N LEU A 90 -79.50 -9.09 54.58
CA LEU A 90 -79.91 -7.71 54.40
C LEU A 90 -81.41 -7.64 54.15
N SER A 91 -82.14 -6.86 54.95
CA SER A 91 -83.60 -6.71 54.80
C SER A 91 -84.04 -5.31 55.25
N VAL A 92 -85.32 -4.98 55.06
CA VAL A 92 -85.90 -3.67 55.37
C VAL A 92 -86.77 -3.76 56.62
N TYR A 93 -86.57 -2.84 57.56
CA TYR A 93 -87.37 -2.75 58.78
C TYR A 93 -88.72 -2.07 58.49
N GLU A 94 -89.80 -2.84 58.45
CA GLU A 94 -91.13 -2.39 57.99
C GLU A 94 -91.68 -1.16 58.71
N ALA A 95 -91.42 -1.00 60.01
CA ALA A 95 -91.99 0.09 60.80
C ALA A 95 -91.37 1.46 60.50
N ARG A 96 -90.14 1.50 59.96
CA ARG A 96 -89.45 2.77 59.62
C ARG A 96 -88.97 2.85 58.17
N GLY A 97 -89.03 1.77 57.39
CA GLY A 97 -88.59 1.73 56.00
C GLY A 97 -87.07 1.75 55.80
N ASN A 98 -86.27 1.59 56.86
CA ASN A 98 -84.80 1.61 56.76
C ASN A 98 -84.25 0.23 56.41
N TYR A 99 -83.24 0.17 55.53
CA TYR A 99 -82.49 -1.06 55.28
C TYR A 99 -81.52 -1.35 56.43
N GLN A 100 -81.45 -2.61 56.84
CA GLN A 100 -80.63 -3.06 57.97
C GLN A 100 -80.04 -4.43 57.68
N LEU A 101 -78.83 -4.65 58.20
CA LEU A 101 -78.17 -5.95 58.19
C LEU A 101 -78.48 -6.70 59.48
N TYR A 102 -79.05 -7.89 59.38
CA TYR A 102 -79.24 -8.79 60.50
C TYR A 102 -78.01 -9.69 60.60
N ALA A 103 -77.13 -9.38 61.55
CA ALA A 103 -75.88 -10.09 61.77
C ALA A 103 -76.12 -11.45 62.42
N GLU A 104 -75.59 -12.51 61.80
CA GLU A 104 -75.62 -13.89 62.31
C GLU A 104 -74.27 -14.32 62.88
N ALA A 105 -73.17 -13.81 62.31
CA ALA A 105 -71.82 -14.02 62.81
C ALA A 105 -70.97 -12.76 62.64
N MET A 106 -70.00 -12.59 63.52
CA MET A 106 -69.06 -11.46 63.52
C MET A 106 -67.65 -12.00 63.80
N GLU A 107 -66.69 -11.61 62.96
CA GLU A 107 -65.28 -11.97 63.07
C GLU A 107 -64.42 -10.72 62.94
N VAL A 108 -63.33 -10.62 63.70
CA VAL A 108 -62.37 -9.51 63.58
C VAL A 108 -61.49 -9.75 62.35
N THR A 109 -61.31 -8.72 61.52
CA THR A 109 -60.35 -8.79 60.41
C THR A 109 -58.93 -8.70 60.98
N GLY A 110 -58.28 -9.84 61.21
CA GLY A 110 -56.96 -9.99 61.87
C GLY A 110 -55.75 -9.40 61.14
N VAL A 111 -55.94 -8.64 60.06
CA VAL A 111 -54.85 -8.07 59.25
C VAL A 111 -54.19 -6.85 59.92
N GLY A 112 -54.88 -6.18 60.86
CA GLY A 112 -54.35 -4.99 61.53
C GLY A 112 -53.26 -5.26 62.56
N THR A 113 -53.26 -6.41 63.23
CA THR A 113 -52.31 -6.69 64.33
C THR A 113 -50.90 -6.98 63.83
N LEU A 114 -50.75 -7.79 62.77
CA LEU A 114 -49.46 -8.10 62.16
C LEU A 114 -48.83 -6.87 61.51
N GLN A 115 -49.63 -6.02 60.85
CA GLN A 115 -49.15 -4.78 60.26
C GLN A 115 -48.63 -3.81 61.33
N VAL A 116 -49.35 -3.66 62.45
CA VAL A 116 -48.91 -2.84 63.58
C VAL A 116 -47.62 -3.39 64.19
N GLN A 117 -47.51 -4.70 64.38
CA GLN A 117 -46.29 -5.34 64.88
C GLN A 117 -45.10 -5.13 63.93
N PHE A 118 -45.31 -5.24 62.61
CA PHE A 118 -44.29 -4.96 61.60
C PHE A 118 -43.79 -3.52 61.69
N GLU A 119 -44.69 -2.54 61.74
CA GLU A 119 -44.32 -1.13 61.82
C GLU A 119 -43.57 -0.79 63.11
N GLN A 120 -43.98 -1.37 64.25
CA GLN A 120 -43.28 -1.21 65.52
C GLN A 120 -41.86 -1.77 65.45
N LEU A 121 -41.71 -3.00 64.94
CA LEU A 121 -40.41 -3.65 64.83
C LEU A 121 -39.50 -2.96 63.80
N TYR A 122 -40.06 -2.55 62.67
CA TYR A 122 -39.35 -1.75 61.66
C TYR A 122 -38.79 -0.45 62.26
N LYS A 123 -39.60 0.30 63.01
CA LYS A 123 -39.15 1.53 63.69
C LYS A 123 -38.03 1.25 64.69
N LYS A 124 -38.17 0.19 65.51
CA LYS A 124 -37.15 -0.23 66.49
C LYS A 124 -35.82 -0.55 65.81
N LEU A 125 -35.81 -1.44 64.81
CA LEU A 125 -34.60 -1.87 64.14
C LEU A 125 -33.94 -0.77 63.30
N ARG A 126 -34.75 0.17 62.77
CA ARG A 126 -34.24 1.35 62.07
C ARG A 126 -33.52 2.31 63.00
N GLN A 127 -34.04 2.54 64.21
CA GLN A 127 -33.36 3.36 65.22
C GLN A 127 -32.03 2.76 65.67
N GLU A 128 -31.92 1.42 65.68
CA GLU A 128 -30.68 0.71 65.95
C GLU A 128 -29.69 0.72 64.76
N GLY A 129 -30.10 1.21 63.58
CA GLY A 129 -29.25 1.30 62.39
C GLY A 129 -28.99 -0.03 61.67
N LEU A 130 -29.76 -1.10 61.95
CA LEU A 130 -29.55 -2.42 61.34
C LEU A 130 -29.69 -2.41 59.81
N PHE A 131 -30.49 -1.50 59.26
CA PHE A 131 -30.72 -1.38 57.82
C PHE A 131 -29.64 -0.58 57.10
N ASP A 132 -28.91 0.28 57.81
CA ASP A 132 -27.97 1.26 57.25
C ASP A 132 -26.53 0.73 57.13
N ARG A 133 -26.31 -0.55 57.46
CA ARG A 133 -25.00 -1.19 57.32
C ARG A 133 -24.56 -1.23 55.84
N PRO A 134 -23.26 -1.10 55.56
CA PRO A 134 -22.75 -1.34 54.20
C PRO A 134 -23.07 -2.77 53.78
N LYS A 135 -23.79 -2.89 52.67
CA LYS A 135 -24.24 -4.16 52.10
C LYS A 135 -23.02 -4.89 51.50
N LYS A 136 -22.87 -6.16 51.85
CA LYS A 136 -21.78 -7.02 51.38
C LYS A 136 -22.03 -7.45 49.94
N THR A 137 -20.98 -7.50 49.12
CA THR A 137 -21.09 -7.93 47.73
C THR A 137 -20.74 -9.40 47.59
N VAL A 138 -21.49 -10.11 46.74
CA VAL A 138 -21.14 -11.47 46.36
C VAL A 138 -19.86 -11.41 45.52
N ARG A 139 -18.86 -12.21 45.91
CA ARG A 139 -17.60 -12.31 45.16
C ARG A 139 -17.87 -12.70 43.70
N PRO A 140 -17.08 -12.20 42.73
CA PRO A 140 -17.05 -12.78 41.41
C PRO A 140 -16.68 -14.27 41.50
N PHE A 141 -17.40 -15.11 40.75
CA PHE A 141 -17.18 -16.57 40.69
C PHE A 141 -17.22 -17.26 42.07
N PRO A 142 -18.37 -17.29 42.74
CA PRO A 142 -18.50 -18.05 43.98
C PRO A 142 -18.26 -19.54 43.70
N LYS A 143 -17.59 -20.21 44.64
CA LYS A 143 -17.33 -21.65 44.60
C LYS A 143 -18.42 -22.41 45.35
N ARG A 144 -18.85 -21.91 46.52
CA ARG A 144 -19.80 -22.60 47.40
C ARG A 144 -20.87 -21.66 47.89
N ILE A 145 -22.13 -21.98 47.61
CA ILE A 145 -23.31 -21.21 48.01
C ILE A 145 -24.18 -22.07 48.91
N ALA A 146 -24.52 -21.54 50.08
CA ALA A 146 -25.49 -22.16 50.97
C ALA A 146 -26.91 -21.71 50.61
N VAL A 147 -27.89 -22.61 50.72
CA VAL A 147 -29.30 -22.29 50.50
C VAL A 147 -30.10 -22.71 51.72
N VAL A 148 -30.61 -21.73 52.47
CA VAL A 148 -31.50 -21.92 53.61
C VAL A 148 -32.92 -21.81 53.10
N THR A 149 -33.61 -22.95 53.02
CA THR A 149 -34.98 -23.03 52.51
C THR A 149 -35.67 -24.28 53.05
N SER A 150 -36.98 -24.42 52.80
CA SER A 150 -37.72 -25.62 53.15
C SER A 150 -37.34 -26.81 52.26
N ASN A 151 -37.93 -27.97 52.53
CA ASN A 151 -37.74 -29.13 51.67
C ASN A 151 -38.58 -29.06 50.37
N ASP A 152 -39.03 -27.87 49.97
CA ASP A 152 -39.84 -27.62 48.78
C ASP A 152 -39.04 -27.94 47.50
N ALA A 153 -39.60 -28.80 46.65
CA ALA A 153 -39.00 -29.21 45.40
C ALA A 153 -38.92 -28.06 44.39
N ALA A 154 -39.90 -27.15 44.35
CA ALA A 154 -39.97 -26.09 43.36
C ALA A 154 -38.81 -25.09 43.52
N VAL A 155 -38.63 -24.57 44.74
CA VAL A 155 -37.55 -23.63 45.07
C VAL A 155 -36.17 -24.24 44.81
N LYS A 156 -35.98 -25.51 45.22
CA LYS A 156 -34.73 -26.23 44.98
C LYS A 156 -34.48 -26.40 43.49
N HIS A 157 -35.48 -26.84 42.74
CA HIS A 157 -35.37 -27.08 41.31
C HIS A 157 -35.02 -25.79 40.55
N ASP A 158 -35.65 -24.67 40.89
CA ASP A 158 -35.40 -23.37 40.26
C ASP A 158 -33.98 -22.86 40.50
N ILE A 159 -33.51 -22.92 41.75
CA ILE A 159 -32.14 -22.51 42.11
C ILE A 159 -31.12 -23.44 41.44
N ILE A 160 -31.30 -24.76 41.52
CA ILE A 160 -30.38 -25.74 40.91
C ILE A 160 -30.30 -25.54 39.41
N THR A 161 -31.44 -25.46 38.73
CA THR A 161 -31.51 -25.34 37.27
C THR A 161 -30.85 -24.05 36.80
N THR A 162 -31.14 -22.93 37.46
CA THR A 162 -30.58 -21.62 37.11
C THR A 162 -29.07 -21.58 37.32
N VAL A 163 -28.59 -22.03 38.48
CA VAL A 163 -27.15 -22.08 38.79
C VAL A 163 -26.43 -23.03 37.84
N ARG A 164 -26.97 -24.23 37.58
CA ARG A 164 -26.35 -25.19 36.64
C ARG A 164 -26.32 -24.68 35.20
N ARG A 165 -27.33 -23.92 34.76
CA ARG A 165 -27.34 -23.31 33.43
C ARG A 165 -26.28 -22.20 33.32
N ARG A 166 -26.17 -21.34 34.34
CA ARG A 166 -25.30 -20.15 34.28
C ARG A 166 -23.85 -20.48 34.67
N ASN A 167 -23.62 -21.25 35.73
CA ASN A 167 -22.29 -21.64 36.18
C ASN A 167 -22.28 -23.01 36.90
N ARG A 168 -21.87 -24.05 36.18
CA ARG A 168 -21.83 -25.44 36.67
C ARG A 168 -20.78 -25.70 37.76
N LEU A 169 -19.80 -24.81 37.92
CA LEU A 169 -18.70 -24.95 38.89
C LEU A 169 -19.13 -24.56 40.31
N VAL A 170 -20.24 -23.84 40.46
CA VAL A 170 -20.76 -23.47 41.78
C VAL A 170 -21.35 -24.70 42.45
N GLN A 171 -20.88 -25.00 43.66
CA GLN A 171 -21.44 -26.01 44.53
C GLN A 171 -22.56 -25.40 45.37
N LEU A 172 -23.76 -26.00 45.28
CA LEU A 172 -24.90 -25.65 46.12
C LEU A 172 -24.99 -26.62 47.30
N VAL A 173 -25.15 -26.07 48.51
CA VAL A 173 -25.39 -26.86 49.73
C VAL A 173 -26.69 -26.41 50.38
N PHE A 174 -27.64 -27.32 50.52
CA PHE A 174 -28.96 -27.02 51.08
C PHE A 174 -28.98 -27.25 52.59
N TYR A 175 -29.46 -26.25 53.31
CA TYR A 175 -29.72 -26.28 54.74
C TYR A 175 -31.24 -26.26 54.94
N PRO A 176 -31.88 -27.43 55.05
CA PRO A 176 -33.33 -27.51 55.19
C PRO A 176 -33.76 -26.90 56.53
N THR A 177 -34.75 -26.01 56.49
CA THR A 177 -35.35 -25.36 57.66
C THR A 177 -36.85 -25.23 57.49
N ARG A 178 -37.62 -25.16 58.58
CA ARG A 178 -39.00 -24.69 58.48
C ARG A 178 -39.01 -23.22 58.08
N VAL A 179 -39.90 -22.88 57.14
CA VAL A 179 -40.07 -21.51 56.62
C VAL A 179 -41.42 -20.91 56.99
N GLN A 180 -42.27 -21.68 57.69
CA GLN A 180 -43.61 -21.30 58.13
C GLN A 180 -43.89 -21.88 59.53
N GLY A 181 -44.75 -21.22 60.29
CA GLY A 181 -45.10 -21.58 61.66
C GLY A 181 -44.19 -20.96 62.73
N GLU A 182 -44.60 -21.03 64.00
CA GLU A 182 -43.97 -20.31 65.12
C GLU A 182 -42.51 -20.69 65.38
N GLN A 183 -42.09 -21.92 65.04
CA GLN A 183 -40.70 -22.36 65.23
C GLN A 183 -39.76 -21.97 64.08
N ALA A 184 -40.29 -21.47 62.95
CA ALA A 184 -39.50 -21.23 61.75
C ALA A 184 -38.44 -20.14 61.93
N ALA A 185 -38.76 -19.04 62.61
CA ALA A 185 -37.83 -17.92 62.79
C ALA A 185 -36.55 -18.34 63.53
N GLY A 186 -36.70 -19.13 64.60
CA GLY A 186 -35.57 -19.68 65.36
C GLY A 186 -34.71 -20.64 64.53
N GLU A 187 -35.33 -21.54 63.76
CA GLU A 187 -34.61 -22.47 62.88
C GLU A 187 -33.85 -21.74 61.76
N ILE A 188 -34.49 -20.75 61.11
CA ILE A 188 -33.87 -19.94 60.04
C ILE A 188 -32.65 -19.20 60.60
N ALA A 189 -32.80 -18.52 61.74
CA ALA A 189 -31.69 -17.80 62.38
C ALA A 189 -30.54 -18.74 62.76
N ALA A 190 -30.84 -19.93 63.28
CA ALA A 190 -29.84 -20.94 63.61
C ALA A 190 -29.10 -21.46 62.37
N GLN A 191 -29.77 -21.68 61.25
CA GLN A 191 -29.12 -22.12 60.01
C GLN A 191 -28.25 -21.02 59.39
N ILE A 192 -28.71 -19.77 59.37
CA ILE A 192 -27.90 -18.63 58.89
C ILE A 192 -26.63 -18.52 59.72
N LYS A 193 -26.75 -18.61 61.05
CA LYS A 193 -25.60 -18.61 61.95
C LYS A 193 -24.67 -19.79 61.69
N ARG A 194 -25.21 -21.01 61.54
CA ARG A 194 -24.41 -22.22 61.24
C ARG A 194 -23.62 -22.09 59.94
N VAL A 195 -24.23 -21.54 58.90
CA VAL A 195 -23.55 -21.27 57.61
C VAL A 195 -22.46 -20.22 57.78
N SER A 196 -22.74 -19.17 58.54
CA SER A 196 -21.78 -18.11 58.85
C SER A 196 -20.58 -18.59 59.65
N ASP A 197 -20.80 -19.42 60.67
CA ASP A 197 -19.76 -19.94 61.55
C ASP A 197 -18.88 -20.98 60.83
N ALA A 198 -19.42 -21.70 59.84
CA ALA A 198 -18.66 -22.66 59.04
C ALA A 198 -17.56 -21.99 58.16
N ASN A 199 -17.75 -20.73 57.79
CA ASN A 199 -16.82 -19.91 57.00
C ASN A 199 -16.27 -20.56 55.70
N ASP A 200 -17.07 -21.45 55.10
CA ASP A 200 -16.75 -22.26 53.91
C ASP A 200 -17.68 -21.90 52.72
N TYR A 201 -18.43 -20.80 52.86
CA TYR A 201 -19.44 -20.35 51.91
C TYR A 201 -19.18 -18.91 51.48
N ASP A 202 -19.42 -18.65 50.20
CA ASP A 202 -19.19 -17.36 49.57
C ASP A 202 -20.40 -16.43 49.66
N ALA A 203 -21.60 -17.02 49.72
CA ALA A 203 -22.85 -16.33 50.02
C ALA A 203 -23.91 -17.35 50.49
N VAL A 204 -24.99 -16.83 51.08
CA VAL A 204 -26.16 -17.63 51.49
C VAL A 204 -27.42 -17.06 50.88
N ILE A 205 -28.24 -17.93 50.32
CA ILE A 205 -29.57 -17.61 49.83
C ILE A 205 -30.57 -18.06 50.88
N VAL A 206 -31.38 -17.13 51.37
CA VAL A 206 -32.56 -17.42 52.19
C VAL A 206 -33.77 -17.34 51.27
N ALA A 207 -34.37 -18.49 50.98
CA ALA A 207 -35.45 -18.59 50.01
C ALA A 207 -36.69 -19.26 50.58
N ARG A 208 -37.84 -18.78 50.13
CA ARG A 208 -39.15 -19.36 50.40
C ARG A 208 -39.87 -19.59 49.08
N GLY A 209 -40.72 -20.62 49.03
CA GLY A 209 -41.70 -20.80 47.96
C GLY A 209 -42.91 -19.86 48.13
N GLY A 210 -43.94 -20.05 47.31
CA GLY A 210 -45.19 -19.30 47.45
C GLY A 210 -45.95 -19.58 48.75
N GLY A 211 -46.93 -18.74 49.06
CA GLY A 211 -47.93 -18.96 50.11
C GLY A 211 -48.52 -17.65 50.64
N SER A 212 -49.26 -17.70 51.76
CA SER A 212 -49.98 -16.54 52.25
C SER A 212 -49.05 -15.51 52.92
N LEU A 213 -49.58 -14.29 53.12
CA LEU A 213 -48.91 -13.25 53.90
C LEU A 213 -48.63 -13.69 55.34
N GLU A 214 -49.49 -14.52 55.94
CA GLU A 214 -49.27 -15.02 57.31
C GLU A 214 -48.04 -15.93 57.40
N ASP A 215 -47.83 -16.75 56.37
CA ASP A 215 -46.67 -17.63 56.30
C ASP A 215 -45.35 -16.86 56.10
N LEU A 216 -45.38 -15.57 55.73
CA LEU A 216 -44.18 -14.73 55.61
C LEU A 216 -43.71 -14.20 56.98
N TRP A 217 -44.56 -14.30 58.01
CA TRP A 217 -44.30 -13.70 59.31
C TRP A 217 -42.97 -14.12 59.97
N PRO A 218 -42.52 -15.39 59.91
CA PRO A 218 -41.24 -15.79 60.50
C PRO A 218 -40.03 -14.98 60.00
N PHE A 219 -40.12 -14.41 58.79
CA PHE A 219 -39.08 -13.57 58.20
C PHE A 219 -39.15 -12.10 58.64
N ASN A 220 -40.21 -11.71 59.34
CA ASN A 220 -40.31 -10.42 60.00
C ASN A 220 -39.77 -10.44 61.43
N GLU A 221 -39.49 -11.61 62.01
CA GLU A 221 -39.03 -11.69 63.40
C GLU A 221 -37.62 -11.12 63.62
N GLU A 222 -37.43 -10.51 64.79
CA GLU A 222 -36.19 -9.84 65.19
C GLU A 222 -34.98 -10.79 65.18
N VAL A 223 -35.17 -12.06 65.55
CA VAL A 223 -34.10 -13.06 65.60
C VAL A 223 -33.47 -13.31 64.23
N VAL A 224 -34.26 -13.31 63.16
CA VAL A 224 -33.78 -13.51 61.79
C VAL A 224 -33.04 -12.27 61.32
N ALA A 225 -33.60 -11.08 61.54
CA ALA A 225 -32.98 -9.81 61.23
C ALA A 225 -31.57 -9.68 61.86
N ARG A 226 -31.46 -10.00 63.15
CA ARG A 226 -30.17 -9.97 63.87
C ARG A 226 -29.20 -11.03 63.36
N ALA A 227 -29.66 -12.24 63.05
CA ALA A 227 -28.80 -13.30 62.50
C ALA A 227 -28.19 -12.90 61.15
N ILE A 228 -28.96 -12.25 60.28
CA ILE A 228 -28.47 -11.73 58.99
C ILE A 228 -27.46 -10.60 59.19
N ASN A 229 -27.75 -9.68 60.10
CA ASN A 229 -26.84 -8.58 60.41
C ASN A 229 -25.47 -9.08 60.96
N GLN A 230 -25.49 -10.16 61.73
CA GLN A 230 -24.28 -10.78 62.32
C GLN A 230 -23.57 -11.75 61.37
N ALA A 231 -24.18 -12.13 60.25
CA ALA A 231 -23.58 -13.07 59.31
C ALA A 231 -22.30 -12.49 58.70
N ASN A 232 -21.24 -13.29 58.59
CA ASN A 232 -19.93 -12.86 58.07
C ASN A 232 -19.88 -12.80 56.53
N LEU A 233 -20.81 -13.47 55.85
CA LEU A 233 -20.92 -13.54 54.39
C LEU A 233 -22.13 -12.74 53.86
N PRO A 234 -22.19 -12.45 52.55
CA PRO A 234 -23.35 -11.84 51.92
C PRO A 234 -24.61 -12.73 52.02
N VAL A 235 -25.73 -12.12 52.42
CA VAL A 235 -27.05 -12.78 52.49
C VAL A 235 -27.96 -12.27 51.38
N ILE A 236 -28.46 -13.18 50.56
CA ILE A 236 -29.46 -12.89 49.51
C ILE A 236 -30.83 -13.35 50.02
N SER A 237 -31.80 -12.43 50.01
CA SER A 237 -33.19 -12.72 50.36
C SER A 237 -34.04 -12.99 49.11
N SER A 238 -34.87 -14.03 49.18
CA SER A 238 -35.82 -14.45 48.15
C SER A 238 -37.09 -15.03 48.77
N ILE A 239 -37.84 -14.19 49.47
CA ILE A 239 -38.94 -14.65 50.34
C ILE A 239 -40.32 -14.32 49.77
N GLY A 240 -40.51 -13.12 49.24
CA GLY A 240 -41.81 -12.62 48.74
C GLY A 240 -41.72 -12.04 47.34
N HIS A 241 -42.88 -11.71 46.77
CA HIS A 241 -42.98 -11.00 45.50
C HIS A 241 -42.69 -9.49 45.68
N GLU A 242 -42.75 -8.71 44.60
CA GLU A 242 -42.39 -7.29 44.62
C GLU A 242 -43.12 -6.48 45.71
N THR A 243 -44.38 -6.82 46.01
CA THR A 243 -45.25 -6.15 46.98
C THR A 243 -45.02 -6.55 48.44
N ASP A 244 -44.42 -7.72 48.69
CA ASP A 244 -44.42 -8.36 50.01
C ASP A 244 -43.03 -8.21 50.66
N THR A 245 -42.67 -6.98 51.03
CA THR A 245 -41.34 -6.70 51.62
C THR A 245 -41.30 -7.09 53.09
N THR A 246 -40.38 -7.98 53.45
CA THR A 246 -40.17 -8.42 54.84
C THR A 246 -39.01 -7.67 55.50
N ILE A 247 -38.91 -7.72 56.83
CA ILE A 247 -37.74 -7.17 57.56
C ILE A 247 -36.46 -7.88 57.12
N THR A 248 -36.52 -9.19 56.86
CA THR A 248 -35.38 -9.93 56.28
C THR A 248 -34.90 -9.31 54.97
N ASP A 249 -35.80 -8.94 54.06
CA ASP A 249 -35.45 -8.30 52.78
C ASP A 249 -34.72 -6.96 52.98
N LEU A 250 -35.10 -6.22 54.03
CA LEU A 250 -34.51 -4.91 54.36
C LEU A 250 -33.10 -5.06 54.96
N VAL A 251 -32.87 -6.10 55.77
CA VAL A 251 -31.55 -6.34 56.40
C VAL A 251 -30.58 -7.07 55.45
N ALA A 252 -31.09 -7.92 54.55
CA ALA A 252 -30.30 -8.68 53.58
C ALA A 252 -29.40 -7.78 52.72
N ASP A 253 -28.30 -8.34 52.25
CA ASP A 253 -27.34 -7.63 51.40
C ASP A 253 -27.89 -7.42 49.98
N VAL A 254 -28.64 -8.40 49.48
CA VAL A 254 -29.31 -8.35 48.18
C VAL A 254 -30.75 -8.86 48.34
N ARG A 255 -31.73 -8.09 47.90
CA ARG A 255 -33.13 -8.52 47.78
C ARG A 255 -33.41 -9.00 46.36
N THR A 256 -34.08 -10.14 46.25
CA THR A 256 -34.58 -10.69 44.99
C THR A 256 -36.03 -11.13 45.16
N ALA A 257 -36.83 -10.98 44.10
CA ALA A 257 -38.27 -11.30 44.16
C ALA A 257 -38.57 -12.79 43.94
N THR A 258 -37.62 -13.56 43.39
CA THR A 258 -37.84 -14.97 43.05
C THR A 258 -36.60 -15.83 43.34
N PRO A 259 -36.78 -17.14 43.61
CA PRO A 259 -35.65 -18.06 43.79
C PRO A 259 -34.73 -18.12 42.56
N THR A 260 -35.30 -17.98 41.36
CA THR A 260 -34.54 -17.86 40.12
C THR A 260 -33.67 -16.60 40.12
N ALA A 261 -34.20 -15.43 40.48
CA ALA A 261 -33.43 -14.20 40.56
C ALA A 261 -32.34 -14.26 41.63
N ALA A 262 -32.57 -14.95 42.75
CA ALA A 262 -31.55 -15.21 43.76
C ALA A 262 -30.36 -16.01 43.19
N ALA A 263 -30.67 -17.06 42.43
CA ALA A 263 -29.65 -17.84 41.72
C ALA A 263 -28.89 -16.98 40.71
N GLU A 264 -29.56 -16.10 39.97
CA GLU A 264 -28.91 -15.17 39.04
C GLU A 264 -28.01 -14.15 39.74
N ALA A 265 -28.42 -13.65 40.91
CA ALA A 265 -27.65 -12.71 41.71
C ALA A 265 -26.32 -13.32 42.18
N VAL A 266 -26.30 -14.60 42.57
CA VAL A 266 -25.05 -15.30 42.91
C VAL A 266 -24.24 -15.71 41.68
N THR A 267 -24.89 -16.00 40.55
CA THR A 267 -24.23 -16.31 39.27
C THR A 267 -24.27 -15.15 38.28
N LYS A 268 -23.85 -13.95 38.74
CA LYS A 268 -23.87 -12.73 37.92
C LYS A 268 -23.16 -12.88 36.59
N TRP A 269 -22.05 -13.63 36.57
CA TRP A 269 -21.22 -13.89 35.40
C TRP A 269 -21.44 -15.33 34.92
N PRO A 270 -22.12 -15.55 33.78
CA PRO A 270 -22.26 -16.87 33.19
C PRO A 270 -20.88 -17.44 32.80
N LEU A 271 -20.69 -18.73 33.06
CA LEU A 271 -19.43 -19.43 32.77
C LEU A 271 -19.10 -19.43 31.27
N ALA A 272 -20.12 -19.54 30.41
CA ALA A 272 -19.94 -19.53 28.96
C ALA A 272 -19.34 -18.19 28.47
N ASP A 273 -19.86 -17.06 28.96
CA ASP A 273 -19.38 -15.73 28.58
C ASP A 273 -17.93 -15.53 29.03
N VAL A 274 -17.58 -16.04 30.21
CA VAL A 274 -16.23 -15.93 30.79
C VAL A 274 -15.24 -16.80 30.02
N ILE A 275 -15.63 -18.00 29.63
CA ILE A 275 -14.80 -18.86 28.77
C ILE A 275 -14.60 -18.19 27.41
N ALA A 276 -15.66 -17.70 26.78
CA ALA A 276 -15.59 -17.02 25.49
C ALA A 276 -14.66 -15.79 25.55
N GLU A 277 -14.71 -15.03 26.63
CA GLU A 277 -13.83 -13.89 26.86
C GLU A 277 -12.36 -14.30 27.00
N VAL A 278 -12.09 -15.38 27.76
CA VAL A 278 -10.72 -15.93 27.89
C VAL A 278 -10.20 -16.44 26.55
N GLU A 279 -11.02 -17.14 25.76
CA GLU A 279 -10.65 -17.62 24.42
C GLU A 279 -10.39 -16.46 23.45
N ARG A 280 -11.18 -15.39 23.54
CA ARG A 280 -10.98 -14.16 22.75
C ARG A 280 -9.64 -13.52 23.09
N GLU A 281 -9.33 -13.33 24.37
CA GLU A 281 -8.06 -12.77 24.82
C GLU A 281 -6.86 -13.65 24.45
N GLN A 282 -6.98 -14.98 24.56
CA GLN A 282 -5.96 -15.92 24.09
C GLN A 282 -5.69 -15.77 22.58
N THR A 283 -6.75 -15.64 21.78
CA THR A 283 -6.64 -15.46 20.33
C THR A 283 -5.96 -14.14 19.98
N LEU A 284 -6.33 -13.06 20.66
CA LEU A 284 -5.70 -11.74 20.48
C LEU A 284 -4.21 -11.79 20.83
N LEU A 285 -3.86 -12.37 21.98
CA LEU A 285 -2.47 -12.52 22.40
C LEU A 285 -1.65 -13.34 21.39
N TYR A 286 -2.18 -14.49 20.96
CA TYR A 286 -1.52 -15.36 19.99
C TYR A 286 -1.27 -14.65 18.66
N THR A 287 -2.26 -13.91 18.15
CA THR A 287 -2.12 -13.18 16.88
C THR A 287 -1.14 -12.00 17.00
N ALA A 288 -1.11 -11.30 18.14
CA ALA A 288 -0.16 -10.23 18.41
C ALA A 288 1.28 -10.75 18.44
N GLU A 289 1.52 -11.84 19.18
CA GLU A 289 2.82 -12.51 19.26
C GLU A 289 3.28 -13.02 17.89
N LYS A 290 2.39 -13.67 17.13
CA LYS A 290 2.70 -14.17 15.79
C LYS A 290 3.10 -13.03 14.85
N ARG A 291 2.42 -11.88 14.93
CA ARG A 291 2.77 -10.68 14.14
C ARG A 291 4.13 -10.10 14.55
N GLN A 292 4.40 -10.02 15.85
CA GLN A 292 5.72 -9.57 16.35
C GLN A 292 6.84 -10.47 15.84
N LEU A 293 6.68 -11.79 15.97
CA LEU A 293 7.65 -12.75 15.46
C LEU A 293 7.83 -12.66 13.94
N ALA A 294 6.76 -12.46 13.17
CA ALA A 294 6.85 -12.26 11.72
C ALA A 294 7.64 -11.00 11.37
N ASN A 295 7.36 -9.88 12.05
CA ASN A 295 8.06 -8.61 11.84
C ASN A 295 9.56 -8.72 12.20
N LEU A 296 9.88 -9.38 13.32
CA LEU A 296 11.26 -9.62 13.72
C LEU A 296 12.00 -10.51 12.72
N LYS A 297 11.35 -11.57 12.22
CA LYS A 297 11.92 -12.42 11.16
C LYS A 297 12.15 -11.63 9.87
N GLN A 298 11.20 -10.81 9.45
CA GLN A 298 11.34 -9.99 8.25
C GLN A 298 12.46 -8.96 8.41
N ARG A 299 12.59 -8.35 9.59
CA ARG A 299 13.70 -7.43 9.89
C ARG A 299 15.04 -8.14 9.90
N LEU A 300 15.11 -9.34 10.49
CA LEU A 300 16.31 -10.16 10.47
C LEU A 300 16.70 -10.52 9.03
N LEU A 301 15.73 -10.98 8.23
CA LEU A 301 15.94 -11.27 6.82
C LEU A 301 16.46 -10.03 6.07
N ALA A 302 15.79 -8.89 6.20
CA ALA A 302 16.22 -7.64 5.56
C ALA A 302 17.64 -7.21 5.97
N LEU A 303 18.02 -7.41 7.24
CA LEU A 303 19.38 -7.15 7.71
C LEU A 303 20.37 -8.15 7.10
N THR A 304 20.08 -9.46 7.14
CA THR A 304 20.95 -10.48 6.55
C THR A 304 21.05 -10.40 5.03
N GLU A 305 20.02 -9.89 4.37
CA GLU A 305 19.99 -9.67 2.92
C GLU A 305 20.52 -8.30 2.52
N SER A 306 20.76 -7.41 3.49
CA SER A 306 21.35 -6.11 3.24
C SER A 306 22.67 -6.28 2.52
N TYR A 307 22.78 -5.56 1.41
CA TYR A 307 23.95 -5.47 0.56
C TYR A 307 25.25 -5.23 1.36
N PHE A 308 25.16 -4.43 2.41
CA PHE A 308 26.28 -4.10 3.29
C PHE A 308 26.89 -5.33 3.97
N LEU A 309 26.07 -6.31 4.38
CA LEU A 309 26.53 -7.52 5.07
C LEU A 309 26.85 -8.67 4.10
N LYS A 310 26.22 -8.72 2.92
CA LYS A 310 26.52 -9.73 1.89
C LYS A 310 27.80 -9.44 1.10
N GLN A 311 28.12 -8.17 0.87
CA GLN A 311 29.26 -7.76 0.04
C GLN A 311 30.02 -6.59 0.69
N PRO A 312 30.65 -6.82 1.86
CA PRO A 312 31.37 -5.78 2.57
C PRO A 312 32.54 -5.19 1.76
N GLU A 313 33.12 -5.95 0.84
CA GLU A 313 34.23 -5.51 -0.03
C GLU A 313 33.82 -4.35 -0.95
N ARG A 314 32.55 -4.31 -1.39
CA ARG A 314 32.04 -3.23 -2.25
C ARG A 314 31.98 -1.86 -1.57
N LEU A 315 32.01 -1.81 -0.24
CA LEU A 315 32.15 -0.54 0.51
C LEU A 315 33.50 0.12 0.28
N TYR A 316 34.50 -0.69 -0.07
CA TYR A 316 35.88 -0.26 -0.24
C TYR A 316 36.34 -0.30 -1.69
N GLU A 317 35.60 -0.92 -2.62
CA GLU A 317 35.95 -1.00 -4.04
C GLU A 317 36.33 0.38 -4.63
N ARG A 318 35.56 1.43 -4.32
CA ARG A 318 35.86 2.78 -4.80
C ARG A 318 37.16 3.34 -4.20
N GLN A 319 37.40 3.08 -2.92
CA GLN A 319 38.59 3.53 -2.21
C GLN A 319 39.82 2.78 -2.71
N VAL A 320 39.70 1.47 -2.99
CA VAL A 320 40.75 0.67 -3.61
C VAL A 320 41.08 1.20 -5.01
N GLN A 321 40.07 1.46 -5.84
CA GLN A 321 40.26 2.05 -7.17
C GLN A 321 40.93 3.43 -7.10
N GLN A 322 40.54 4.26 -6.12
CA GLN A 322 41.21 5.56 -5.90
C GLN A 322 42.67 5.40 -5.51
N VAL A 323 43.01 4.42 -4.66
CA VAL A 323 44.40 4.12 -4.31
C VAL A 323 45.19 3.68 -5.55
N ASP A 324 44.60 2.85 -6.41
CA ASP A 324 45.23 2.41 -7.66
C ASP A 324 45.47 3.58 -8.63
N GLU A 325 44.48 4.44 -8.83
CA GLU A 325 44.61 5.63 -9.67
C GLU A 325 45.69 6.60 -9.14
N LEU A 326 45.69 6.86 -7.83
CA LEU A 326 46.69 7.72 -7.21
C LEU A 326 48.09 7.12 -7.31
N THR A 327 48.21 5.81 -7.13
CA THR A 327 49.47 5.07 -7.29
C THR A 327 49.97 5.15 -8.74
N GLY A 328 49.09 4.95 -9.72
CA GLY A 328 49.43 5.06 -11.14
C GLY A 328 49.85 6.48 -11.54
N ARG A 329 49.18 7.51 -11.00
CA ARG A 329 49.55 8.92 -11.20
C ARG A 329 50.93 9.23 -10.60
N LEU A 330 51.20 8.76 -9.38
CA LEU A 330 52.49 8.91 -8.72
C LEU A 330 53.61 8.28 -9.54
N GLN A 331 53.44 7.02 -9.96
CA GLN A 331 54.44 6.29 -10.75
C GLN A 331 54.70 6.97 -12.10
N SER A 332 53.64 7.40 -12.79
CA SER A 332 53.75 8.07 -14.09
C SER A 332 54.44 9.44 -13.95
N GLY A 333 54.06 10.23 -12.94
CA GLY A 333 54.70 11.50 -12.63
C GLY A 333 56.18 11.34 -12.31
N ALA A 334 56.54 10.33 -11.49
CA ALA A 334 57.93 10.02 -11.18
C ALA A 334 58.75 9.64 -12.43
N ARG A 335 58.20 8.80 -13.32
CA ARG A 335 58.85 8.42 -14.59
C ARG A 335 59.06 9.61 -15.51
N LEU A 336 58.05 10.48 -15.66
CA LEU A 336 58.16 11.68 -16.48
C LEU A 336 59.21 12.65 -15.93
N LEU A 337 59.23 12.84 -14.62
CA LEU A 337 60.23 13.68 -13.96
C LEU A 337 61.64 13.13 -14.19
N LEU A 338 61.87 11.84 -13.96
CA LEU A 338 63.16 11.20 -14.22
C LEU A 338 63.56 11.33 -15.70
N ALA A 339 62.65 11.04 -16.63
CA ALA A 339 62.92 11.17 -18.06
C ALA A 339 63.24 12.60 -18.49
N SER A 340 62.58 13.61 -17.89
CA SER A 340 62.87 15.02 -18.15
C SER A 340 64.26 15.42 -17.64
N ARG A 341 64.65 14.94 -16.46
CA ARG A 341 65.97 15.18 -15.88
C ARG A 341 67.06 14.50 -16.71
N SER A 342 66.86 13.25 -17.14
CA SER A 342 67.81 12.54 -18.01
C SER A 342 67.97 13.23 -19.36
N ARG A 343 66.87 13.68 -20.00
CA ARG A 343 66.94 14.47 -21.23
C ARG A 343 67.72 15.76 -21.04
N ARG A 344 67.48 16.47 -19.93
CA ARG A 344 68.22 17.70 -19.63
C ARG A 344 69.72 17.46 -19.46
N VAL A 345 70.11 16.36 -18.82
CA VAL A 345 71.51 15.96 -18.71
C VAL A 345 72.10 15.67 -20.08
N GLN A 346 71.37 14.93 -20.94
CA GLN A 346 71.82 14.61 -22.30
C GLN A 346 71.96 15.86 -23.17
N GLU A 347 71.03 16.82 -23.10
CA GLU A 347 71.13 18.12 -23.78
C GLU A 347 72.36 18.92 -23.33
N LEU A 348 72.63 18.94 -22.02
CA LEU A 348 73.81 19.63 -21.49
C LEU A 348 75.10 18.95 -21.95
N GLN A 349 75.13 17.60 -21.99
CA GLN A 349 76.24 16.84 -22.54
C GLN A 349 76.47 17.12 -24.02
N THR A 350 75.43 17.03 -24.86
CA THR A 350 75.56 17.31 -26.30
C THR A 350 75.95 18.77 -26.55
N SER A 351 75.40 19.72 -25.80
CA SER A 351 75.79 21.12 -25.89
C SER A 351 77.28 21.31 -25.56
N LEU A 352 77.78 20.66 -24.51
CA LEU A 352 79.19 20.69 -24.14
C LEU A 352 80.08 20.10 -25.25
N GLU A 353 79.67 18.99 -25.87
CA GLU A 353 80.40 18.36 -26.98
C GLU A 353 80.40 19.24 -28.24
N HIS A 354 79.26 19.82 -28.59
CA HIS A 354 79.11 20.64 -29.81
C HIS A 354 79.82 22.00 -29.70
N HIS A 355 79.87 22.58 -28.50
CA HIS A 355 80.60 23.81 -28.22
C HIS A 355 82.06 23.54 -27.81
N SER A 356 82.51 22.29 -27.85
CA SER A 356 83.91 21.98 -27.61
C SER A 356 84.78 22.61 -28.70
N PRO A 357 85.92 23.25 -28.34
CA PRO A 357 86.86 23.80 -29.32
C PRO A 357 87.32 22.75 -30.35
N ARG A 358 87.37 21.47 -29.97
CA ARG A 358 87.70 20.35 -30.86
C ARG A 358 86.64 20.11 -31.94
N ALA A 359 85.36 20.09 -31.59
CA ALA A 359 84.27 19.88 -32.56
C ALA A 359 84.15 21.06 -33.54
N GLN A 360 84.32 22.29 -33.04
CA GLN A 360 84.33 23.49 -33.88
C GLN A 360 85.50 23.50 -34.87
N LEU A 361 86.71 23.11 -34.43
CA LEU A 361 87.88 22.99 -35.28
C LEU A 361 87.68 21.95 -36.40
N ALA A 362 87.13 20.78 -36.06
CA ALA A 362 86.85 19.73 -37.04
C ALA A 362 85.84 20.19 -38.11
N LYS A 363 84.78 20.90 -37.70
CA LYS A 363 83.78 21.46 -38.62
C LYS A 363 84.39 22.50 -39.57
N GLN A 364 85.24 23.40 -39.06
CA GLN A 364 85.91 24.41 -39.89
C GLN A 364 86.91 23.78 -40.87
N GLN A 365 87.66 22.75 -40.44
CA GLN A 365 88.55 22.00 -41.33
C GLN A 365 87.77 21.32 -42.48
N MET A 366 86.62 20.73 -42.18
CA MET A 366 85.77 20.10 -43.20
C MET A 366 85.18 21.12 -44.18
N GLN A 367 84.76 22.30 -43.70
CA GLN A 367 84.32 23.40 -44.56
C GLN A 367 85.44 23.91 -45.48
N LEU A 368 86.65 24.05 -44.95
CA LEU A 368 87.82 24.47 -45.72
C LEU A 368 88.15 23.45 -46.83
N ALA A 369 88.10 22.14 -46.51
CA ALA A 369 88.30 21.08 -47.49
C ALA A 369 87.23 21.11 -48.60
N ARG A 370 85.95 21.32 -48.24
CA ARG A 370 84.85 21.41 -49.22
C ARG A 370 85.00 22.62 -50.14
N LEU A 371 85.36 23.78 -49.59
CA LEU A 371 85.61 24.99 -50.37
C LEU A 371 86.79 24.83 -51.32
N GLN A 372 87.89 24.21 -50.86
CA GLN A 372 89.05 23.90 -51.71
C GLN A 372 88.68 22.95 -52.85
N GLN A 373 87.87 21.92 -52.59
CA GLN A 373 87.42 20.99 -53.61
C GLN A 373 86.49 21.68 -54.62
N GLY A 374 85.56 22.53 -54.15
CA GLY A 374 84.67 23.32 -55.01
C GLY A 374 85.44 24.27 -55.93
N LEU A 375 86.44 24.98 -55.40
CA LEU A 375 87.29 25.89 -56.16
C LEU A 375 88.05 25.14 -57.27
N ARG A 376 88.63 23.97 -56.96
CA ARG A 376 89.34 23.13 -57.93
C ARG A 376 88.42 22.59 -59.02
N ALA A 377 87.19 22.19 -58.67
CA ALA A 377 86.22 21.72 -59.64
C ALA A 377 85.75 22.84 -60.58
N GLY A 378 85.46 24.03 -60.04
CA GLY A 378 85.07 25.20 -60.82
C GLY A 378 86.15 25.64 -61.82
N MET A 379 87.43 25.64 -61.40
CA MET A 379 88.53 25.95 -62.32
C MET A 379 88.65 24.96 -63.48
N ARG A 380 88.45 23.65 -63.23
CA ARG A 380 88.49 22.64 -64.30
C ARG A 380 87.34 22.82 -65.28
N GLY A 381 86.12 23.05 -64.78
CA GLY A 381 84.96 23.27 -65.63
C GLY A 381 85.16 24.46 -66.58
N HIS A 382 85.69 25.58 -66.07
CA HIS A 382 85.94 26.76 -66.91
C HIS A 382 87.02 26.52 -67.98
N LEU A 383 88.08 25.77 -67.64
CA LEU A 383 89.13 25.37 -68.59
C LEU A 383 88.61 24.43 -69.70
N GLU A 384 87.69 23.51 -69.37
CA GLU A 384 87.06 22.62 -70.35
C GLU A 384 86.13 23.37 -71.30
N GLU A 385 85.39 24.36 -70.79
CA GLU A 385 84.49 25.19 -71.59
C GLU A 385 85.26 26.03 -72.62
N GLU A 386 86.36 26.68 -72.21
CA GLU A 386 87.22 27.44 -73.13
C GLU A 386 87.93 26.54 -74.15
N ARG A 387 88.36 25.32 -73.76
CA ARG A 387 88.87 24.32 -74.72
C ARG A 387 87.82 23.94 -75.76
N GLY A 388 86.58 23.70 -75.34
CA GLY A 388 85.47 23.41 -76.26
C GLY A 388 85.16 24.58 -77.21
N ARG A 389 85.30 25.82 -76.74
CA ARG A 389 85.14 27.02 -77.57
C ARG A 389 86.21 27.10 -78.67
N LEU A 390 87.47 26.81 -78.35
CA LEU A 390 88.56 26.81 -79.33
C LEU A 390 88.38 25.74 -80.42
N ILE A 391 87.98 24.52 -80.03
CA ILE A 391 87.73 23.42 -80.99
C ILE A 391 86.66 23.81 -82.01
N ARG A 392 85.55 24.41 -81.55
CA ARG A 392 84.46 24.85 -82.44
C ARG A 392 84.90 25.92 -83.45
N LEU A 393 85.80 26.82 -83.04
CA LEU A 393 86.35 27.84 -83.94
C LEU A 393 87.27 27.22 -85.00
N GLU A 394 88.07 26.21 -84.65
CA GLU A 394 88.92 25.50 -85.62
C GLU A 394 88.11 24.71 -86.65
N GLU A 395 87.04 24.03 -86.21
CA GLU A 395 86.13 23.30 -87.11
C GLU A 395 85.42 24.23 -88.09
N GLY A 396 84.93 25.38 -87.60
CA GLY A 396 84.35 26.42 -88.44
C GLY A 396 85.33 26.93 -89.49
N ARG A 397 86.59 27.20 -89.10
CA ARG A 397 87.64 27.63 -90.03
C ARG A 397 87.88 26.59 -91.13
N ARG A 398 87.98 25.29 -90.77
CA ARG A 398 88.20 24.19 -91.73
C ARG A 398 87.05 24.09 -92.74
N ALA A 399 85.80 24.20 -92.29
CA ALA A 399 84.62 24.15 -93.15
C ALA A 399 84.63 25.29 -94.20
N SER A 400 84.95 26.52 -93.79
CA SER A 400 85.07 27.66 -94.70
C SER A 400 86.15 27.46 -95.77
N THR A 401 87.32 26.92 -95.40
CA THR A 401 88.37 26.59 -96.38
C THR A 401 87.93 25.57 -97.42
N ASN A 402 87.20 24.53 -97.01
CA ASN A 402 86.72 23.50 -97.94
C ASN A 402 85.70 24.04 -98.95
N LEU A 403 84.80 24.93 -98.50
CA LEU A 403 83.83 25.60 -99.38
C LEU A 403 84.51 26.48 -100.43
N LEU A 404 85.54 27.23 -100.04
CA LEU A 404 86.35 28.03 -100.97
C LEU A 404 87.02 27.16 -102.04
N LEU A 405 87.58 26.01 -101.64
CA LEU A 405 88.23 25.09 -102.58
C LEU A 405 87.25 24.55 -103.62
N GLN A 406 86.05 24.15 -103.20
CA GLN A 406 84.99 23.68 -104.10
C GLN A 406 84.53 24.75 -105.09
N ALA A 407 84.31 25.98 -104.62
CA ALA A 407 83.94 27.10 -105.49
C ALA A 407 84.99 27.34 -106.59
N THR A 408 86.28 27.26 -106.23
CA THR A 408 87.40 27.43 -107.16
C THR A 408 87.45 26.33 -108.22
N GLN A 409 87.23 25.07 -107.85
CA GLN A 409 87.21 23.94 -108.79
C GLN A 409 86.06 24.03 -109.80
N ASN A 410 84.88 24.47 -109.35
CA ASN A 410 83.72 24.65 -110.24
C ASN A 410 83.96 25.73 -111.29
N TYR A 411 84.63 26.84 -110.91
CA TYR A 411 85.01 27.90 -111.84
C TYR A 411 85.95 27.40 -112.95
N GLN A 412 86.97 26.59 -112.59
CA GLN A 412 87.91 26.02 -113.57
C GLN A 412 87.23 25.10 -114.59
N ARG A 413 86.29 24.25 -114.13
CA ARG A 413 85.53 23.36 -115.04
C ARG A 413 84.69 24.14 -116.05
N GLY A 414 84.06 25.24 -115.63
CA GLY A 414 83.29 26.10 -116.54
C GLY A 414 84.14 26.72 -117.65
N GLN A 415 85.39 27.11 -117.37
CA GLN A 415 86.31 27.64 -118.38
C GLN A 415 86.74 26.58 -119.41
N ALA A 416 87.01 25.35 -118.97
CA ALA A 416 87.42 24.25 -119.86
C ALA A 416 86.35 23.89 -120.89
N GLN A 417 85.07 23.88 -120.50
CA GLN A 417 83.95 23.62 -121.42
C GLN A 417 83.79 24.73 -122.46
N ARG A 418 84.03 25.99 -122.06
CA ARG A 418 83.97 27.14 -122.96
C ARG A 418 85.03 27.07 -124.06
N LEU A 419 86.23 26.59 -123.72
CA LEU A 419 87.35 26.39 -124.65
C LEU A 419 87.04 25.29 -125.69
N ASP A 420 86.48 24.16 -125.26
CA ASP A 420 86.11 23.04 -126.14
C ASP A 420 85.08 23.45 -127.22
N THR A 421 84.15 24.34 -126.85
CA THR A 421 83.12 24.84 -127.77
C THR A 421 83.73 25.73 -128.87
N LEU A 422 84.74 26.53 -128.54
CA LEU A 422 85.47 27.39 -129.49
C LEU A 422 86.31 26.59 -130.48
N ILE A 423 86.93 25.48 -130.04
CA ILE A 423 87.73 24.60 -130.90
C ILE A 423 86.85 23.96 -132.00
N LYS A 424 85.64 23.51 -131.63
CA LYS A 424 84.69 22.90 -132.58
C LYS A 424 84.15 23.87 -133.65
N GLN A 425 84.10 25.17 -133.35
CA GLN A 425 83.71 26.20 -134.32
C GLN A 425 84.83 26.54 -135.32
N LEU A 426 86.09 26.43 -134.90
CA LEU A 426 87.26 26.73 -135.73
C LEU A 426 87.54 25.65 -136.80
N ASP A 427 87.25 24.39 -136.49
CA ASP A 427 87.47 23.24 -137.40
C ASP A 427 86.57 23.23 -138.65
N ALA A 428 85.45 23.97 -138.66
CA ALA A 428 84.49 23.98 -139.76
C ALA A 428 84.88 24.88 -140.96
N LEU A 429 85.96 25.67 -140.85
CA LEU A 429 86.29 26.75 -141.80
C LEU A 429 87.58 26.52 -142.64
N SER A 430 88.17 25.31 -142.65
CA SER A 430 89.48 25.06 -143.31
C SER A 430 89.40 24.54 -144.76
N PRO A 431 89.98 25.25 -145.77
CA PRO A 431 89.93 24.91 -147.20
C PRO A 431 90.66 23.62 -147.64
N LEU A 432 91.61 23.11 -146.83
CA LEU A 432 92.41 21.92 -147.18
C LEU A 432 91.60 20.61 -147.16
N LYS A 433 90.47 20.55 -146.45
CA LYS A 433 89.58 19.36 -146.44
C LYS A 433 88.66 19.25 -147.67
N VAL A 434 88.59 20.27 -148.53
CA VAL A 434 87.74 20.25 -149.75
C VAL A 434 88.38 19.43 -150.87
N LEU A 435 89.71 19.41 -150.98
CA LEU A 435 90.44 18.64 -152.00
C LEU A 435 90.41 17.12 -151.75
N GLY A 436 90.34 16.67 -150.49
CA GLY A 436 90.26 15.24 -150.13
C GLY A 436 88.90 14.56 -150.43
N ARG A 437 87.93 15.28 -151.02
CA ARG A 437 86.62 14.73 -151.41
C ARG A 437 86.50 14.38 -152.90
N GLY A 438 87.60 14.37 -153.64
CA GLY A 438 87.64 13.91 -155.04
C GLY A 438 87.43 15.00 -156.10
N PHE A 439 87.55 16.28 -155.72
CA PHE A 439 87.54 17.39 -156.67
C PHE A 439 88.94 17.65 -157.20
N ALA A 440 89.09 17.74 -158.52
CA ALA A 440 90.35 18.04 -159.17
C ALA A 440 90.40 19.51 -159.60
N LEU A 441 91.56 20.16 -159.43
CA LEU A 441 91.77 21.54 -159.83
C LEU A 441 92.29 21.56 -161.26
N VAL A 442 91.52 22.12 -162.20
CA VAL A 442 91.91 22.22 -163.60
C VAL A 442 92.57 23.57 -163.86
N THR A 443 93.74 23.56 -164.51
CA THR A 443 94.52 24.76 -164.83
C THR A 443 94.96 24.79 -166.28
N LYS A 444 94.88 25.97 -166.92
CA LYS A 444 95.43 26.24 -168.26
C LYS A 444 96.34 27.46 -168.12
N ASP A 445 97.59 27.35 -168.58
CA ASP A 445 98.60 28.42 -168.50
C ASP A 445 98.72 29.05 -167.10
N GLU A 446 98.80 28.20 -166.08
CA GLU A 446 98.91 28.57 -164.66
C GLU A 446 97.69 29.33 -164.06
N GLN A 447 96.56 29.41 -164.76
CA GLN A 447 95.29 29.95 -164.25
C GLN A 447 94.25 28.85 -164.00
N VAL A 448 93.47 28.97 -162.91
CA VAL A 448 92.43 28.01 -162.54
C VAL A 448 91.20 28.18 -163.43
N VAL A 449 90.79 27.08 -164.06
CA VAL A 449 89.62 27.01 -164.93
C VAL A 449 88.41 26.63 -164.09
N ALA A 450 87.48 27.58 -163.91
CA ALA A 450 86.27 27.38 -163.11
C ALA A 450 85.05 26.98 -163.95
N GLY A 451 85.13 27.09 -165.28
CA GLY A 451 84.00 26.85 -166.18
C GLY A 451 84.45 26.46 -167.58
N VAL A 452 83.62 25.67 -168.24
CA VAL A 452 83.88 25.06 -169.57
C VAL A 452 84.04 26.12 -170.67
N ASP A 453 83.58 27.36 -170.44
CA ASP A 453 83.72 28.49 -171.36
C ASP A 453 85.17 28.93 -171.63
N GLN A 454 86.10 28.51 -170.77
CA GLN A 454 87.51 28.89 -170.81
C GLN A 454 88.38 27.85 -171.54
N LEU A 455 87.77 26.86 -172.19
CA LEU A 455 88.43 25.79 -172.93
C LEU A 455 88.02 25.83 -174.42
N ALA A 456 88.96 25.52 -175.32
CA ALA A 456 88.72 25.30 -176.74
C ALA A 456 89.21 23.90 -177.17
N VAL A 457 88.58 23.33 -178.20
CA VAL A 457 88.96 22.00 -178.73
C VAL A 457 90.35 22.11 -179.39
N GLY A 458 91.32 21.35 -178.87
CA GLY A 458 92.74 21.37 -179.26
C GLY A 458 93.70 21.87 -178.18
N ASP A 459 93.21 22.41 -177.06
CA ASP A 459 94.05 22.96 -175.97
C ASP A 459 94.69 21.88 -175.08
N GLU A 460 95.90 22.15 -174.57
CA GLU A 460 96.54 21.40 -173.46
C GLU A 460 96.20 22.03 -172.09
N ALA A 461 95.78 21.21 -171.13
CA ALA A 461 95.42 21.62 -169.76
C ALA A 461 96.06 20.69 -168.71
N THR A 462 96.24 21.18 -167.49
CA THR A 462 96.81 20.42 -166.36
C THR A 462 95.77 20.23 -165.25
N VAL A 463 95.53 18.98 -164.86
CA VAL A 463 94.60 18.61 -163.79
C VAL A 463 95.38 18.20 -162.56
N LYS A 464 95.15 18.90 -161.44
CA LYS A 464 95.83 18.70 -160.15
C LYS A 464 94.93 17.96 -159.17
N PHE A 465 95.45 16.87 -158.59
CA PHE A 465 94.77 16.04 -157.60
C PHE A 465 95.40 16.24 -156.22
N GLU A 466 94.83 15.60 -155.19
CA GLU A 466 95.42 15.55 -153.83
C GLU A 466 96.88 15.08 -153.85
N GLN A 467 97.22 14.17 -154.77
CA GLN A 467 98.57 13.69 -155.00
C GLN A 467 98.89 13.62 -156.50
N GLY A 468 99.54 14.67 -157.03
CA GLY A 468 100.08 14.69 -158.40
C GLY A 468 99.29 15.54 -159.40
N GLN A 469 99.80 15.58 -160.64
CA GLN A 469 99.24 16.36 -161.74
C GLN A 469 99.35 15.59 -163.07
N ALA A 470 98.36 15.76 -163.95
CA ALA A 470 98.32 15.14 -165.28
C ALA A 470 98.06 16.19 -166.36
N GLN A 471 98.75 16.08 -167.51
CA GLN A 471 98.49 16.89 -168.71
C GLN A 471 97.47 16.17 -169.60
N VAL A 472 96.49 16.92 -170.09
CA VAL A 472 95.37 16.43 -170.90
C VAL A 472 95.06 17.38 -172.04
N THR A 473 94.63 16.86 -173.19
CA THR A 473 94.25 17.66 -174.36
C THR A 473 92.73 17.62 -174.56
N VAL A 474 92.10 18.76 -174.83
CA VAL A 474 90.64 18.86 -174.95
C VAL A 474 90.17 18.40 -176.32
N THR A 475 89.45 17.28 -176.37
CA THR A 475 88.98 16.64 -177.62
C THR A 475 87.54 16.97 -178.00
N LYS A 476 86.69 17.33 -177.04
CA LYS A 476 85.28 17.68 -177.27
C LYS A 476 84.77 18.59 -176.14
N ILE A 477 83.98 19.59 -176.48
CA ILE A 477 83.33 20.49 -175.51
C ILE A 477 81.83 20.47 -175.75
N GLU A 478 81.06 20.00 -174.76
CA GLU A 478 79.60 20.08 -174.72
C GLU A 478 79.21 21.09 -173.65
N LYS A 479 78.49 22.14 -174.04
CA LYS A 479 77.94 23.12 -173.09
C LYS A 479 76.51 22.75 -172.74
N GLY A 480 76.26 22.62 -171.44
CA GLY A 480 74.93 22.74 -170.85
C GLY A 480 74.51 21.53 -170.01
N ASN A 481 73.72 21.69 -168.96
CA ASN A 481 73.16 22.92 -168.39
C ASN A 481 72.89 22.66 -166.90
N ASN A 482 73.86 23.03 -166.05
CA ASN A 482 73.72 23.41 -164.65
C ASN A 482 75.07 23.86 -164.11
#